data_AF-A0A3D2Z8Q8-F1
#
_entry.id   AF-A0A3D2Z8Q8-F1
#
_cell.length_a   1.000
_cell.length_b   1.000
_cell.length_c   1.000
_cell.angle_alpha   90.00
_cell.angle_beta   90.00
_cell.angle_gamma   90.00
#
_symmetry.space_group_name_H-M   'P 1'
#
loop_
_entity.id
_entity.type
_entity.pdbx_description
1 polymer ?
#
loop_
_entity_poly.entity_id
_entity_poly.type
_entity_poly.pdbx_seq_one_letter_code
_entity_poly.pdbx_strand_id
1 'polypeptide(L)'
;MKLPGSIRERFQAYGRQGGRERAARMSPELRKAVARNAAIRRWTKVRFGVSSFALSGLPGGDAIDAGLVDLAAGRESVESLVVSLAAPRLRREGVPVPRNPIADANSRLYRLLEKSDGELAHARYNAWLRQAASFADACAGVRIDG
;
A
#
# COMPACT_ATOMS: atom_id res chain seq x y z
N MET A 1 8.73 19.46 -26.10
CA MET A 1 8.47 18.80 -27.39
C MET A 1 7.51 17.63 -27.16
N LYS A 2 6.30 17.64 -27.73
CA LYS A 2 5.36 16.50 -27.62
C LYS A 2 5.71 15.46 -28.69
N LEU A 3 5.85 14.20 -28.31
CA LEU A 3 6.07 13.11 -29.26
C LEU A 3 4.88 13.00 -30.24
N PRO A 4 5.14 12.75 -31.54
CA PRO A 4 4.13 12.42 -32.53
C PRO A 4 3.20 11.28 -32.07
N GLY A 5 1.92 11.32 -32.47
CA GLY A 5 0.90 10.35 -32.06
C GLY A 5 1.27 8.90 -32.36
N SER A 6 1.76 8.64 -33.58
CA SER A 6 2.21 7.32 -34.04
C SER A 6 3.36 6.75 -33.20
N ILE A 7 4.29 7.60 -32.75
CA ILE A 7 5.39 7.20 -31.88
C ILE A 7 4.85 6.82 -30.51
N ARG A 8 3.93 7.62 -29.94
CA ARG A 8 3.30 7.33 -28.65
C ARG A 8 2.52 6.02 -28.68
N GLU A 9 1.79 5.75 -29.75
CA GLU A 9 1.06 4.50 -29.96
C GLU A 9 2.00 3.28 -30.00
N ARG A 10 3.13 3.39 -30.72
CA ARG A 10 4.15 2.32 -30.74
C ARG A 10 4.74 2.08 -29.34
N PHE A 11 5.08 3.13 -28.60
CA PHE A 11 5.55 2.99 -27.21
C PHE A 11 4.50 2.33 -26.31
N GLN A 12 3.23 2.69 -26.46
CA GLN A 12 2.13 2.05 -25.71
C GLN A 12 1.95 0.58 -26.11
N ALA A 13 2.11 0.23 -27.39
CA ALA A 13 2.05 -1.13 -27.88
C ALA A 13 3.19 -1.98 -27.31
N TYR A 14 4.43 -1.49 -27.38
CA TYR A 14 5.60 -2.16 -26.80
C TYR A 14 5.49 -2.29 -25.28
N GLY A 15 5.00 -1.26 -24.59
CA GLY A 15 4.75 -1.31 -23.16
C GLY A 15 3.72 -2.40 -22.78
N ARG A 16 2.63 -2.52 -23.55
CA ARG A 16 1.62 -3.57 -23.38
C ARG A 16 2.21 -4.95 -23.66
N GLN A 17 2.95 -5.11 -24.75
CA GLN A 17 3.59 -6.38 -25.12
C GLN A 17 4.59 -6.82 -24.05
N GLY A 18 5.56 -5.98 -23.68
CA GLY A 18 6.53 -6.29 -22.64
C GLY A 18 5.88 -6.54 -21.28
N GLY A 19 4.77 -5.86 -20.98
CA GLY A 19 3.95 -6.14 -19.79
C GLY A 19 3.36 -7.56 -19.80
N ARG A 20 2.81 -8.01 -20.93
CA ARG A 20 2.28 -9.37 -21.11
C ARG A 20 3.38 -10.43 -21.00
N GLU A 21 4.53 -10.21 -21.65
CA GLU A 21 5.67 -11.12 -21.60
C GLU A 21 6.21 -11.28 -20.16
N ARG A 22 6.35 -10.17 -19.42
CA ARG A 22 6.71 -10.23 -17.99
C ARG A 22 5.67 -10.99 -17.18
N ALA A 23 4.39 -10.70 -17.38
CA ALA A 23 3.30 -11.36 -16.66
C ALA A 23 3.25 -12.88 -16.95
N ALA A 24 3.59 -13.32 -18.17
CA ALA A 24 3.64 -14.73 -18.55
C ALA A 24 4.72 -15.50 -17.78
N ARG A 25 5.82 -14.85 -17.40
CA ARG A 25 6.92 -15.44 -16.59
C ARG A 25 6.66 -15.42 -15.08
N MET A 26 5.61 -14.74 -14.61
CA MET A 26 5.31 -14.58 -13.19
C MET A 26 4.37 -15.69 -12.69
N SER A 27 4.56 -16.08 -11.43
CA SER A 27 3.56 -16.87 -10.73
C SER A 27 2.22 -16.11 -10.63
N PRO A 28 1.08 -16.81 -10.54
CA PRO A 28 -0.22 -16.17 -10.35
C PRO A 28 -0.27 -15.21 -9.15
N GLU A 29 0.42 -15.56 -8.06
CA GLU A 29 0.49 -14.78 -6.82
C GLU A 29 1.25 -13.48 -7.04
N LEU A 30 2.42 -13.55 -7.69
CA LEU A 30 3.22 -12.38 -8.03
C LEU A 30 2.47 -11.46 -9.00
N ARG A 31 1.75 -12.04 -9.98
CA ARG A 31 0.92 -11.27 -10.91
C ARG A 31 -0.20 -10.51 -10.18
N LYS A 32 -0.88 -11.17 -9.23
CA LYS A 32 -1.90 -10.54 -8.38
C LYS A 32 -1.30 -9.40 -7.53
N ALA A 33 -0.13 -9.61 -6.94
CA ALA A 33 0.56 -8.59 -6.15
C ALA A 33 0.92 -7.35 -6.99
N VAL A 34 1.49 -7.55 -8.18
CA VAL A 34 1.83 -6.47 -9.12
C VAL A 34 0.57 -5.69 -9.54
N ALA A 35 -0.52 -6.39 -9.86
CA ALA A 35 -1.78 -5.75 -10.23
C ALA A 35 -2.37 -4.91 -9.08
N ARG A 36 -2.33 -5.43 -7.85
CA ARG A 36 -2.78 -4.70 -6.65
C ARG A 36 -1.95 -3.44 -6.40
N ASN A 37 -0.63 -3.54 -6.47
CA ASN A 37 0.27 -2.40 -6.31
C ASN A 37 0.03 -1.33 -7.39
N ALA A 38 -0.23 -1.75 -8.64
CA ALA A 38 -0.59 -0.83 -9.70
C ALA A 38 -1.93 -0.13 -9.45
N ALA A 39 -2.92 -0.83 -8.88
CA ALA A 39 -4.21 -0.25 -8.52
C ALA A 39 -4.07 0.77 -7.38
N ILE A 40 -3.31 0.44 -6.33
CA ILE A 40 -3.00 1.35 -5.21
C ILE A 40 -2.38 2.64 -5.74
N ARG A 41 -1.29 2.54 -6.52
CA ARG A 41 -0.61 3.72 -7.08
C ARG A 41 -1.50 4.57 -7.97
N ARG A 42 -2.33 3.94 -8.81
CA ARG A 42 -3.29 4.65 -9.65
C ARG A 42 -4.30 5.41 -8.80
N TRP A 43 -4.85 4.77 -7.78
CA TRP A 43 -5.80 5.38 -6.87
C TRP A 43 -5.19 6.55 -6.10
N THR A 44 -3.99 6.38 -5.54
CA THR A 44 -3.28 7.46 -4.81
C THR A 44 -3.01 8.65 -5.72
N LYS A 45 -2.61 8.39 -6.98
CA LYS A 45 -2.42 9.46 -7.97
C LYS A 45 -3.71 10.19 -8.31
N VAL A 46 -4.80 9.47 -8.49
CA VAL A 46 -6.11 10.08 -8.81
C VAL A 46 -6.62 10.91 -7.63
N ARG A 47 -6.47 10.44 -6.40
CA ARG A 47 -7.04 11.08 -5.23
C ARG A 47 -6.18 12.19 -4.63
N PHE A 48 -4.86 12.00 -4.58
CA PHE A 48 -3.94 12.91 -3.91
C PHE A 48 -2.98 13.62 -4.87
N GLY A 49 -3.04 13.35 -6.17
CA GLY A 49 -2.10 13.92 -7.15
C GLY A 49 -0.66 13.38 -7.05
N VAL A 50 -0.39 12.46 -6.11
CA VAL A 50 0.95 11.91 -5.85
C VAL A 50 1.01 10.41 -6.10
N SER A 51 2.20 9.87 -6.38
CA SER A 51 2.36 8.44 -6.72
C SER A 51 2.39 7.48 -5.53
N SER A 52 2.48 8.00 -4.30
CA SER A 52 2.49 7.22 -3.06
C SER A 52 2.11 8.11 -1.87
N PHE A 53 1.74 7.52 -0.74
CA PHE A 53 1.38 8.29 0.46
C PHE A 53 2.57 8.97 1.11
N ALA A 54 3.77 8.39 1.04
CA ALA A 54 5.00 9.05 1.48
C ALA A 54 5.18 10.44 0.83
N LEU A 55 4.77 10.58 -0.44
CA LEU A 55 4.86 11.85 -1.18
C LEU A 55 3.70 12.81 -0.93
N SER A 56 2.62 12.37 -0.28
CA SER A 56 1.51 13.26 0.10
C SER A 56 1.81 14.10 1.35
N GLY A 57 2.88 13.81 2.08
CA GLY A 57 3.19 14.45 3.36
C GLY A 57 2.25 14.07 4.50
N LEU A 58 1.41 13.04 4.31
CA LEU A 58 0.53 12.52 5.36
C LEU A 58 1.36 11.78 6.43
N PRO A 59 1.06 11.97 7.73
CA PRO A 59 1.79 11.30 8.79
C PRO A 59 1.70 9.79 8.64
N GLY A 60 2.83 9.09 8.66
CA GLY A 60 2.90 7.63 8.52
C GLY A 60 2.60 7.07 7.13
N GLY A 61 2.56 7.90 6.08
CA GLY A 61 2.26 7.46 4.72
C GLY A 61 3.26 6.45 4.14
N ASP A 62 4.53 6.58 4.49
CA ASP A 62 5.60 5.63 4.15
C ASP A 62 5.33 4.22 4.69
N ALA A 63 4.92 4.12 5.96
CA ALA A 63 4.57 2.84 6.56
C ALA A 63 3.33 2.21 5.93
N ILE A 64 2.33 3.02 5.56
CA ILE A 64 1.13 2.52 4.88
C ILE A 64 1.48 2.04 3.46
N ASP A 65 2.32 2.77 2.73
CA ASP A 65 2.82 2.35 1.41
C ASP A 65 3.54 0.98 1.53
N ALA A 66 4.46 0.84 2.48
CA ALA A 66 5.20 -0.40 2.72
C ALA A 66 4.26 -1.56 3.10
N GLY A 67 3.34 -1.33 4.04
CA GLY A 67 2.40 -2.35 4.50
C GLY A 67 1.43 -2.81 3.42
N LEU A 68 0.98 -1.91 2.55
CA LEU A 68 0.14 -2.28 1.40
C LEU A 68 0.90 -3.13 0.38
N VAL A 69 2.17 -2.82 0.12
CA VAL A 69 3.04 -3.59 -0.79
C VAL A 69 3.29 -5.00 -0.24
N ASP A 70 3.60 -5.10 1.05
CA ASP A 70 3.83 -6.39 1.73
C ASP A 70 2.56 -7.23 1.79
N LEU A 71 1.43 -6.62 2.17
CA LEU A 71 0.15 -7.31 2.23
C LEU A 71 -0.31 -7.76 0.83
N ALA A 72 -0.08 -6.97 -0.21
CA ALA A 72 -0.38 -7.36 -1.58
C ALA A 72 0.43 -8.58 -2.05
N ALA A 73 1.65 -8.72 -1.54
CA ALA A 73 2.55 -9.85 -1.77
C ALA A 73 2.34 -11.02 -0.80
N GLY A 74 1.43 -10.91 0.17
CA GLY A 74 1.21 -11.93 1.19
C GLY A 74 2.36 -12.08 2.19
N ARG A 75 3.17 -11.04 2.37
CA ARG A 75 4.25 -11.01 3.36
C ARG A 75 3.73 -10.54 4.71
N GLU A 76 4.19 -11.19 5.77
CA GLU A 76 3.94 -10.77 7.16
C GLU A 76 5.11 -9.92 7.64
N SER A 77 4.97 -8.61 7.48
CA SER A 77 5.81 -7.56 8.07
C SER A 77 5.04 -6.78 9.14
N VAL A 78 5.76 -6.03 9.99
CA VAL A 78 5.17 -5.10 10.96
C VAL A 78 4.17 -4.17 10.28
N GLU A 79 4.55 -3.57 9.16
CA GLU A 79 3.73 -2.63 8.39
C GLU A 79 2.49 -3.31 7.79
N SER A 80 2.63 -4.53 7.26
CA SER A 80 1.49 -5.29 6.71
C SER A 80 0.46 -5.68 7.78
N LEU A 81 0.92 -5.94 9.01
CA LEU A 81 0.08 -6.27 10.16
C LEU A 81 -0.63 -5.02 10.66
N VAL A 82 0.07 -3.88 10.72
CA VAL A 82 -0.53 -2.57 11.03
C VAL A 82 -1.60 -2.20 10.00
N VAL A 83 -1.32 -2.35 8.70
CA VAL A 83 -2.31 -2.13 7.63
C VAL A 83 -3.49 -3.10 7.75
N SER A 84 -3.25 -4.36 8.13
CA SER A 84 -4.31 -5.34 8.36
C SER A 84 -5.20 -4.95 9.55
N LEU A 85 -4.62 -4.48 10.65
CA LEU A 85 -5.35 -3.97 11.82
C LEU A 85 -6.17 -2.72 11.49
N ALA A 86 -5.57 -1.78 10.77
CA ALA A 86 -6.21 -0.53 10.38
C ALA A 86 -7.17 -0.68 9.17
N ALA A 87 -7.25 -1.88 8.57
CA ALA A 87 -7.97 -2.11 7.32
C ALA A 87 -9.43 -1.62 7.32
N PRO A 88 -10.25 -1.82 8.38
CA PRO A 88 -11.62 -1.31 8.39
C PRO A 88 -11.68 0.22 8.25
N ARG A 89 -10.81 0.95 8.96
CA ARG A 89 -10.75 2.41 8.94
C ARG A 89 -10.16 2.92 7.63
N LEU A 90 -9.04 2.37 7.17
CA LEU A 90 -8.41 2.74 5.90
C LEU A 90 -9.35 2.57 4.72
N ARG A 91 -10.11 1.46 4.68
CA ARG A 91 -11.12 1.22 3.63
C ARG A 91 -12.26 2.24 3.68
N ARG A 92 -12.68 2.66 4.87
CA ARG A 92 -13.69 3.73 5.04
C ARG A 92 -13.24 5.04 4.41
N GLU A 93 -11.96 5.36 4.55
CA GLU A 93 -11.35 6.54 3.92
C GLU A 93 -11.02 6.35 2.43
N GLY A 94 -11.41 5.20 1.85
CA GLY A 94 -11.29 4.88 0.44
C GLY A 94 -9.97 4.22 0.04
N VAL A 95 -9.03 4.00 0.97
CA VAL A 95 -7.73 3.38 0.67
C VAL A 95 -7.97 1.95 0.14
N PRO A 96 -7.34 1.57 -1.00
CA PRO A 96 -7.56 0.27 -1.64
C PRO A 96 -6.79 -0.86 -0.93
N VAL A 97 -7.10 -1.09 0.35
CA VAL A 97 -6.52 -2.17 1.15
C VAL A 97 -6.96 -3.53 0.59
N PRO A 98 -6.04 -4.49 0.33
CA PRO A 98 -6.38 -5.85 -0.08
C PRO A 98 -7.48 -6.47 0.79
N ARG A 99 -8.43 -7.19 0.18
CA ARG A 99 -9.60 -7.75 0.87
C ARG A 99 -9.28 -8.82 1.92
N ASN A 100 -8.06 -9.35 1.90
CA ASN A 100 -7.62 -10.45 2.75
C ASN A 100 -6.60 -9.91 3.75
N PRO A 101 -7.02 -9.24 4.84
CA PRO A 101 -6.09 -8.84 5.90
C PRO A 101 -5.51 -10.09 6.57
N ILE A 102 -4.34 -9.94 7.20
CA ILE A 102 -3.72 -11.03 7.95
C ILE A 102 -4.58 -11.33 9.20
N ALA A 103 -4.92 -12.61 9.39
CA ALA A 103 -5.67 -13.06 10.57
C ALA A 103 -4.82 -12.89 11.85
N ASP A 104 -5.47 -12.57 12.98
CA ASP A 104 -4.82 -12.37 14.28
C ASP A 104 -3.70 -11.32 14.25
N ALA A 105 -3.81 -10.32 13.37
CA ALA A 105 -2.75 -9.34 13.15
C ALA A 105 -2.31 -8.62 14.44
N ASN A 106 -3.22 -8.46 15.40
CA ASN A 106 -2.95 -7.87 16.72
C ASN A 106 -1.87 -8.64 17.48
N SER A 107 -2.13 -9.94 17.69
CA SER A 107 -1.25 -10.83 18.44
C SER A 107 0.04 -11.10 17.69
N ARG A 108 -0.03 -11.22 16.36
CA ARG A 108 1.16 -11.40 15.50
C ARG A 108 2.07 -10.19 15.54
N LEU A 109 1.52 -8.97 15.44
CA LEU A 109 2.28 -7.73 15.55
C LEU A 109 2.99 -7.64 16.90
N TYR A 110 2.24 -7.88 17.99
CA TYR A 110 2.82 -7.84 19.32
C TYR A 110 3.98 -8.84 19.47
N ARG A 111 3.81 -10.08 19.01
CA ARG A 111 4.86 -11.12 19.06
C ARG A 111 6.11 -10.75 18.24
N LEU A 112 5.93 -10.16 17.05
CA LEU A 112 7.07 -9.70 16.25
C LEU A 112 7.84 -8.59 16.98
N LEU A 113 7.14 -7.63 17.56
CA LEU A 113 7.74 -6.53 18.32
C LEU A 113 8.37 -7.01 19.63
N GLU A 114 7.78 -7.98 20.31
CA GLU A 114 8.36 -8.61 21.51
C GLU A 114 9.70 -9.27 21.17
N LYS A 115 9.76 -9.96 20.03
CA LYS A 115 10.99 -10.60 19.56
C LYS A 115 12.08 -9.60 19.16
N SER A 116 11.73 -8.45 18.60
CA SER A 116 12.71 -7.45 18.12
C SER A 116 13.09 -6.41 19.17
N ASP A 117 12.14 -5.96 19.98
CA ASP A 117 12.26 -4.77 20.84
C ASP A 117 12.13 -5.09 22.34
N GLY A 118 11.81 -6.34 22.71
CA GLY A 118 11.75 -6.79 24.11
C GLY A 118 10.84 -5.92 24.97
N GLU A 119 11.40 -5.31 26.02
CA GLU A 119 10.68 -4.44 26.95
C GLU A 119 10.00 -3.23 26.28
N LEU A 120 10.50 -2.79 25.12
CA LEU A 120 9.93 -1.67 24.38
C LEU A 120 8.78 -2.08 23.45
N ALA A 121 8.48 -3.38 23.32
CA ALA A 121 7.48 -3.89 22.38
C ALA A 121 6.11 -3.24 22.56
N HIS A 122 5.67 -3.05 23.81
CA HIS A 122 4.39 -2.40 24.09
C HIS A 122 4.37 -0.93 23.65
N ALA A 123 5.46 -0.20 23.90
CA ALA A 123 5.58 1.20 23.48
C ALA A 123 5.61 1.32 21.94
N ARG A 124 6.35 0.43 21.25
CA ARG A 124 6.41 0.35 19.79
C ARG A 124 5.07 -0.02 19.18
N TYR A 125 4.39 -0.99 19.76
CA TYR A 125 3.06 -1.42 19.36
C TYR A 125 2.08 -0.23 19.37
N ASN A 126 2.02 0.49 20.49
CA ASN A 126 1.14 1.65 20.60
C ASN A 126 1.53 2.78 19.65
N ALA A 127 2.83 2.99 19.39
CA ALA A 127 3.30 3.97 18.43
C ALA A 127 2.81 3.64 17.01
N TRP A 128 2.92 2.39 16.58
CA TRP A 128 2.43 1.92 15.30
C TRP A 128 0.91 2.11 15.13
N LEU A 129 0.12 1.80 16.15
CA LEU A 129 -1.32 2.02 16.12
C LEU A 129 -1.69 3.50 16.02
N ARG A 130 -1.01 4.36 16.79
CA ARG A 130 -1.24 5.82 16.73
C ARG A 130 -0.85 6.38 15.37
N GLN A 131 0.25 5.93 14.78
CA GLN A 131 0.68 6.36 13.46
C GLN A 131 -0.36 5.98 12.38
N ALA A 132 -0.86 4.75 12.40
CA ALA A 132 -1.91 4.33 11.46
C ALA A 132 -3.24 5.07 11.66
N ALA A 133 -3.61 5.36 12.91
CA ALA A 133 -4.78 6.17 13.23
C ALA A 133 -4.63 7.61 12.71
N SER A 134 -3.49 8.25 12.96
CA SER A 134 -3.18 9.60 12.50
C SER A 134 -3.18 9.71 10.98
N PHE A 135 -2.61 8.71 10.29
CA PHE A 135 -2.69 8.62 8.83
C PHE A 135 -4.14 8.60 8.33
N ALA A 136 -4.98 7.75 8.94
CA ALA A 136 -6.38 7.63 8.52
C ALA A 136 -7.16 8.93 8.76
N ASP A 137 -6.91 9.62 9.87
CA ASP A 137 -7.50 10.94 10.14
C ASP A 137 -7.06 11.98 9.11
N ALA A 138 -5.78 12.00 8.76
CA ALA A 138 -5.28 12.89 7.73
C ALA A 138 -5.87 12.58 6.34
N CYS A 139 -6.08 11.30 6.01
CA CYS A 139 -6.78 10.90 4.77
C CYS A 139 -8.23 11.40 4.72
N ALA A 140 -8.93 11.42 5.84
CA ALA A 140 -10.30 11.94 5.93
C ALA A 140 -10.32 13.46 5.64
N GLY A 141 -9.35 14.20 6.17
CA GLY A 141 -9.24 15.66 6.00
C GLY A 141 -8.77 16.13 4.62
N VAL A 142 -8.03 15.29 3.87
CA VAL A 142 -7.50 15.61 2.53
C VAL A 142 -8.41 15.09 1.41
N ARG A 143 -9.71 14.93 1.69
CA ARG A 143 -10.69 14.71 0.62
C ARG A 143 -10.65 15.92 -0.32
N ILE A 144 -10.00 15.75 -1.48
CA ILE A 144 -10.33 16.55 -2.66
C ILE A 144 -11.72 16.08 -3.05
N ASP A 145 -12.74 16.71 -2.46
CA ASP A 145 -14.09 16.61 -2.98
C ASP A 145 -14.03 17.09 -4.43
N GLY A 146 -14.50 16.22 -5.34
CA GLY A 146 -14.70 16.56 -6.74
C GLY A 146 -15.94 17.39 -6.91
#